data_AF-A0A401PIU6-F1
#
_entry.id   AF-A0A401PIU6-F1
#
_cell.length_a   1.000
_cell.length_b   1.000
_cell.length_c   1.000
_cell.angle_alpha   90.00
_cell.angle_beta   90.00
_cell.angle_gamma   90.00
#
_symmetry.space_group_name_H-M   'P 1'
#
loop_
_entity.id
_entity.type
_entity.pdbx_description
1 polymer ?
#
loop_
_entity_poly.entity_id
_entity_poly.type
_entity_poly.pdbx_seq_one_letter_code
_entity_poly.pdbx_strand_id
1 'polypeptide(L)'
;LKISYKDIMNIKVMDEWFILNDVKSGKLHLKLEWLPPGMDSVILDQVLQANRTIFTQNELEPSAAILTVYLDRAHELPMKKGKKLPSPMVQITVNRTSFKSQVVNSTELPIWEESFSFLVGNPKMERMEVQVKDDSHVLGTLTLPLFQLLASKNLTFDKWFQLDNSGPNSKIMFKVMLGILVSEHSRELFSIQTMAHEPANCEVANVSFSPSVSDESEPKPISSLVNDPSNHSVSSFASEHNVNISTSESASSELDLRQRMNRKMDVESPQIKLTLQYNTEQGRLLLVVHSCRNLKLHSKEIPDPYVSLILLPDKNRVTKRKTSVKKKTINPEYNDKFEFEMPFEEAQKKKLDLTVKNNISFMSREIGKLYFDLSQLSPTQDITQWFDLKEE
;
A
#
# COMPACT_ATOMS: atom_id res chain seq x y z
N LEU A 1 -8.88 -32.08 1.56
CA LEU A 1 -8.14 -31.40 0.48
C LEU A 1 -6.65 -31.36 0.81
N LYS A 2 -5.79 -31.72 -0.14
CA LYS A 2 -4.33 -31.50 -0.13
C LYS A 2 -3.94 -31.07 -1.55
N ILE A 3 -3.23 -29.97 -1.69
CA ILE A 3 -2.72 -29.47 -2.98
C ILE A 3 -1.20 -29.45 -2.90
N SER A 4 -0.53 -29.97 -3.94
CA SER A 4 0.93 -29.98 -4.02
C SER A 4 1.45 -28.63 -4.51
N TYR A 5 2.41 -28.08 -3.76
CA TYR A 5 3.08 -26.82 -4.12
C TYR A 5 3.81 -26.90 -5.47
N LYS A 6 4.37 -28.07 -5.81
CA LYS A 6 5.03 -28.28 -7.11
C LYS A 6 4.05 -28.18 -8.28
N ASP A 7 2.81 -28.61 -8.05
CA ASP A 7 1.79 -28.65 -9.08
C ASP A 7 1.34 -27.21 -9.38
N ILE A 8 1.13 -26.38 -8.34
CA ILE A 8 0.84 -24.94 -8.49
C ILE A 8 1.99 -24.23 -9.23
N MET A 9 3.26 -24.49 -8.87
CA MET A 9 4.43 -23.91 -9.55
C MET A 9 4.48 -24.23 -11.05
N ASN A 10 4.10 -25.45 -11.43
CA ASN A 10 4.10 -25.89 -12.84
C ASN A 10 2.90 -25.36 -13.61
N ILE A 11 1.71 -25.39 -13.00
CA ILE A 11 0.42 -25.01 -13.60
C ILE A 11 0.27 -23.48 -13.71
N LYS A 12 0.94 -22.73 -12.83
CA LYS A 12 0.91 -21.26 -12.67
C LYS A 12 -0.44 -20.67 -12.24
N VAL A 13 -1.55 -21.06 -12.85
CA VAL A 13 -2.91 -20.61 -12.48
C VAL A 13 -3.85 -21.81 -12.41
N MET A 14 -4.52 -21.97 -11.27
CA MET A 14 -5.48 -23.04 -11.03
C MET A 14 -6.78 -22.43 -10.52
N ASP A 15 -7.91 -22.75 -11.15
CA ASP A 15 -9.23 -22.18 -10.83
C ASP A 15 -10.26 -23.33 -10.86
N GLU A 16 -10.40 -24.04 -9.73
CA GLU A 16 -10.95 -25.40 -9.69
C GLU A 16 -11.89 -25.65 -8.50
N TRP A 17 -12.89 -26.52 -8.69
CA TRP A 17 -13.84 -26.93 -7.65
C TRP A 17 -13.40 -28.21 -6.94
N PHE A 18 -12.80 -28.05 -5.76
CA PHE A 18 -12.35 -29.16 -4.93
C PHE A 18 -13.47 -29.73 -4.06
N ILE A 19 -13.67 -31.05 -4.10
CA ILE A 19 -14.55 -31.74 -3.16
C ILE A 19 -13.89 -31.74 -1.78
N LEU A 20 -14.67 -31.41 -0.74
CA LEU A 20 -14.19 -31.44 0.63
C LEU A 20 -14.13 -32.90 1.14
N ASN A 21 -13.02 -33.27 1.76
CA ASN A 21 -12.88 -34.56 2.43
C ASN A 21 -13.62 -34.51 3.77
N ASP A 22 -14.03 -35.67 4.27
CA ASP A 22 -14.51 -35.86 5.64
C ASP A 22 -15.80 -35.07 6.01
N VAL A 23 -16.58 -34.67 4.98
CA VAL A 23 -17.90 -34.01 5.13
C VAL A 23 -18.96 -34.71 4.28
N LYS A 24 -20.24 -34.59 4.67
CA LYS A 24 -21.38 -35.25 4.01
C LYS A 24 -21.63 -34.74 2.59
N SER A 25 -21.43 -33.44 2.37
CA SER A 25 -21.42 -32.79 1.06
C SER A 25 -20.72 -31.43 1.19
N GLY A 26 -20.13 -30.96 0.09
CA GLY A 26 -19.44 -29.68 0.04
C GLY A 26 -18.39 -29.65 -1.05
N LYS A 27 -18.35 -28.53 -1.80
CA LYS A 27 -17.28 -28.21 -2.74
C LYS A 27 -16.74 -26.82 -2.40
N LEU A 28 -15.44 -26.64 -2.58
CA LEU A 28 -14.71 -25.41 -2.36
C LEU A 28 -14.08 -24.99 -3.68
N HIS A 29 -14.46 -23.83 -4.22
CA HIS A 29 -13.76 -23.24 -5.34
C HIS A 29 -12.46 -22.63 -4.83
N LEU A 30 -11.33 -22.96 -5.44
CA LEU A 30 -10.06 -22.31 -5.15
C LEU A 30 -9.46 -21.80 -6.45
N LYS A 31 -9.30 -20.47 -6.50
CA LYS A 31 -8.42 -19.80 -7.45
C LYS A 31 -7.07 -19.57 -6.78
N LEU A 32 -6.02 -20.14 -7.34
CA LEU A 32 -4.64 -20.07 -6.86
C LEU A 32 -3.72 -19.69 -8.01
N GLU A 33 -2.86 -18.70 -7.78
CA GLU A 33 -1.95 -18.17 -8.77
C GLU A 33 -0.52 -18.09 -8.22
N TRP A 34 0.46 -18.52 -9.01
CA TRP A 34 1.87 -18.38 -8.71
C TRP A 34 2.41 -17.06 -9.25
N LEU A 35 2.66 -16.11 -8.34
CA LEU A 35 3.14 -14.77 -8.65
C LEU A 35 4.67 -14.67 -8.44
N PRO A 36 5.50 -14.87 -9.48
CA PRO A 36 6.94 -14.65 -9.35
C PRO A 36 7.21 -13.16 -9.10
N PRO A 37 8.05 -12.81 -8.11
CA PRO A 37 8.35 -11.41 -7.79
C PRO A 37 9.13 -10.73 -8.94
N GLY A 38 8.51 -9.73 -9.56
CA GLY A 38 9.13 -8.86 -10.56
C GLY A 38 10.06 -7.82 -9.92
N MET A 39 11.15 -7.48 -10.60
CA MET A 39 12.16 -6.51 -10.13
C MET A 39 12.05 -5.12 -10.81
N ASP A 40 10.91 -4.83 -11.42
CA ASP A 40 10.61 -3.57 -12.11
C ASP A 40 9.56 -2.77 -11.33
N SER A 41 9.85 -1.50 -11.02
CA SER A 41 8.90 -0.60 -10.34
C SER A 41 7.92 0.10 -11.28
N VAL A 42 8.17 0.13 -12.60
CA VAL A 42 7.31 0.80 -13.59
C VAL A 42 5.91 0.16 -13.61
N ILE A 43 5.85 -1.16 -13.51
CA ILE A 43 4.60 -1.93 -13.50
C ILE A 43 3.82 -1.85 -12.18
N LEU A 44 4.33 -1.18 -11.14
CA LEU A 44 3.66 -1.13 -9.83
C LEU A 44 2.34 -0.34 -9.87
N ASP A 45 2.27 0.81 -10.54
CA ASP A 45 1.01 1.57 -10.63
C ASP A 45 -0.07 0.79 -11.37
N GLN A 46 0.36 0.08 -12.41
CA GLN A 46 -0.38 -0.87 -13.20
C GLN A 46 -0.94 -2.02 -12.32
N VAL A 47 -0.10 -2.69 -11.52
CA VAL A 47 -0.53 -3.71 -10.55
C VAL A 47 -1.48 -3.14 -9.50
N LEU A 48 -1.20 -1.95 -8.94
CA LEU A 48 -2.09 -1.29 -7.98
C LEU A 48 -3.47 -0.94 -8.58
N GLN A 49 -3.52 -0.59 -9.87
CA GLN A 49 -4.79 -0.40 -10.57
C GLN A 49 -5.53 -1.72 -10.78
N ALA A 50 -4.84 -2.76 -11.26
CA ALA A 50 -5.41 -4.09 -11.45
C ALA A 50 -5.97 -4.67 -10.14
N ASN A 51 -5.20 -4.57 -9.05
CA ASN A 51 -5.58 -4.99 -7.70
C ASN A 51 -6.88 -4.34 -7.20
N ARG A 52 -7.20 -3.12 -7.63
CA ARG A 52 -8.49 -2.47 -7.33
C ARG A 52 -9.65 -3.02 -8.16
N THR A 53 -9.41 -3.49 -9.38
CA THR A 53 -10.45 -4.05 -10.26
C THR A 53 -10.83 -5.49 -9.94
N ILE A 54 -9.89 -6.27 -9.39
CA ILE A 54 -10.14 -7.66 -8.94
C ILE A 54 -11.10 -7.68 -7.73
N PHE A 55 -11.31 -6.53 -7.06
CA PHE A 55 -11.92 -6.44 -5.73
C PHE A 55 -13.27 -5.71 -5.71
N THR A 56 -14.34 -6.44 -6.04
CA THR A 56 -15.73 -5.97 -5.87
C THR A 56 -16.40 -6.44 -4.58
N GLN A 57 -15.95 -7.52 -3.93
CA GLN A 57 -16.65 -8.11 -2.78
C GLN A 57 -15.74 -8.47 -1.58
N ASN A 58 -15.79 -7.62 -0.55
CA ASN A 58 -15.57 -7.92 0.89
C ASN A 58 -14.20 -8.29 1.49
N GLU A 59 -13.09 -8.38 0.74
CA GLU A 59 -11.76 -8.63 1.36
C GLU A 59 -10.75 -7.48 1.22
N LEU A 60 -9.68 -7.54 2.02
CA LEU A 60 -8.55 -6.61 2.04
C LEU A 60 -7.90 -6.53 0.65
N GLU A 61 -7.50 -5.33 0.21
CA GLU A 61 -6.79 -5.17 -1.07
C GLU A 61 -5.58 -6.13 -1.15
N PRO A 62 -5.38 -6.80 -2.29
CA PRO A 62 -4.37 -7.82 -2.43
C PRO A 62 -2.99 -7.16 -2.45
N SER A 63 -1.99 -7.88 -1.98
CA SER A 63 -0.64 -7.34 -1.89
C SER A 63 -0.03 -7.14 -3.27
N ALA A 64 0.33 -5.89 -3.60
CA ALA A 64 1.01 -5.55 -4.85
C ALA A 64 2.49 -5.95 -4.85
N ALA A 65 3.07 -6.26 -3.68
CA ALA A 65 4.45 -6.70 -3.58
C ALA A 65 4.69 -7.68 -2.40
N ILE A 66 5.81 -8.38 -2.48
CA ILE A 66 6.43 -9.12 -1.37
C ILE A 66 7.76 -8.44 -1.01
N LEU A 67 7.99 -8.22 0.28
CA LEU A 67 9.23 -7.69 0.82
C LEU A 67 10.00 -8.81 1.51
N THR A 68 11.16 -9.17 0.96
CA THR A 68 12.10 -10.11 1.58
C THR A 68 13.17 -9.34 2.31
N VAL A 69 13.35 -9.62 3.59
CA VAL A 69 14.32 -8.96 4.49
C VAL A 69 15.28 -10.01 5.02
N TYR A 70 16.55 -9.95 4.60
CA TYR A 70 17.64 -10.70 5.18
C TYR A 70 18.34 -9.84 6.24
N LEU A 71 18.24 -10.27 7.50
CA LEU A 71 18.89 -9.69 8.66
C LEU A 71 20.25 -10.38 8.83
N ASP A 72 21.32 -9.65 8.54
CA ASP A 72 22.67 -10.18 8.63
C ASP A 72 23.23 -10.01 10.06
N ARG A 73 23.67 -8.80 10.40
CA ARG A 73 24.39 -8.50 11.65
C ARG A 73 24.22 -7.05 12.11
N ALA A 74 24.55 -6.73 13.35
CA ALA A 74 24.63 -5.35 13.85
C ALA A 74 26.02 -5.04 14.45
N HIS A 75 26.30 -3.76 14.62
CA HIS A 75 27.59 -3.23 15.07
C HIS A 75 27.39 -2.12 16.11
N GLU A 76 28.25 -2.07 17.13
CA GLU A 76 28.25 -1.08 18.22
C GLU A 76 26.85 -0.83 18.82
N LEU A 77 26.15 -1.88 19.23
CA LEU A 77 24.89 -1.74 19.98
C LEU A 77 25.12 -1.22 21.41
N PRO A 78 24.25 -0.35 21.96
CA PRO A 78 24.45 0.23 23.28
C PRO A 78 24.32 -0.80 24.41
N MET A 79 25.20 -0.69 25.41
CA MET A 79 25.22 -1.55 26.60
C MET A 79 24.03 -1.32 27.53
N LYS A 80 23.63 -2.33 28.32
CA LYS A 80 22.69 -2.15 29.44
C LYS A 80 23.25 -1.16 30.47
N LYS A 81 22.34 -0.50 31.21
CA LYS A 81 22.68 0.26 32.42
C LYS A 81 23.60 -0.57 33.33
N GLY A 82 24.78 -0.03 33.64
CA GLY A 82 25.83 -0.74 34.38
C GLY A 82 26.93 -1.39 33.53
N LYS A 83 27.10 -1.00 32.25
CA LYS A 83 28.14 -1.51 31.32
C LYS A 83 28.07 -3.03 31.08
N LYS A 84 26.89 -3.63 31.21
CA LYS A 84 26.69 -5.06 30.87
C LYS A 84 26.36 -5.18 29.38
N LEU A 85 27.00 -6.13 28.70
CA LEU A 85 26.72 -6.44 27.30
C LEU A 85 25.24 -6.81 27.11
N PRO A 86 24.62 -6.36 26.00
CA PRO A 86 23.21 -6.63 25.75
C PRO A 86 22.97 -8.05 25.22
N SER A 87 21.73 -8.53 25.28
CA SER A 87 21.26 -9.74 24.58
C SER A 87 20.26 -9.37 23.46
N PRO A 88 20.74 -8.88 22.30
CA PRO A 88 19.88 -8.28 21.29
C PRO A 88 19.01 -9.29 20.50
N MET A 89 17.78 -8.85 20.22
CA MET A 89 16.78 -9.46 19.34
C MET A 89 16.18 -8.36 18.46
N VAL A 90 16.01 -8.60 17.17
CA VAL A 90 15.38 -7.67 16.24
C VAL A 90 13.91 -8.01 16.09
N GLN A 91 13.03 -7.02 16.25
CA GLN A 91 11.65 -7.08 15.82
C GLN A 91 11.47 -6.26 14.54
N ILE A 92 10.94 -6.88 13.48
CA ILE A 92 10.71 -6.25 12.18
C ILE A 92 9.20 -6.27 11.91
N THR A 93 8.63 -5.10 11.60
CA THR A 93 7.19 -4.91 11.40
C THR A 93 6.93 -4.23 10.07
N VAL A 94 5.98 -4.75 9.30
CA VAL A 94 5.43 -4.12 8.09
C VAL A 94 3.92 -4.18 8.20
N ASN A 95 3.27 -3.01 8.21
CA ASN A 95 1.81 -2.88 8.38
C ASN A 95 1.30 -3.62 9.65
N ARG A 96 0.47 -4.67 9.49
CA ARG A 96 -0.07 -5.47 10.60
C ARG A 96 0.79 -6.70 10.96
N THR A 97 1.83 -7.01 10.17
CA THR A 97 2.66 -8.21 10.31
C THR A 97 3.97 -7.90 11.02
N SER A 98 4.33 -8.69 12.03
CA SER A 98 5.56 -8.49 12.80
C SER A 98 6.25 -9.83 13.06
N PHE A 99 7.56 -9.89 12.76
CA PHE A 99 8.43 -11.03 13.06
C PHE A 99 9.51 -10.62 14.07
N LYS A 100 10.08 -11.62 14.73
CA LYS A 100 11.18 -11.48 15.68
C LYS A 100 12.29 -12.45 15.29
N SER A 101 13.53 -11.98 15.35
CA SER A 101 14.72 -12.82 15.21
C SER A 101 14.94 -13.68 16.46
N GLN A 102 15.94 -14.55 16.40
CA GLN A 102 16.54 -15.14 17.58
C GLN A 102 17.20 -14.07 18.48
N VAL A 103 17.36 -14.41 19.76
CA VAL A 103 18.12 -13.61 20.74
C VAL A 103 19.58 -14.04 20.67
N VAL A 104 20.50 -13.11 20.41
CA VAL A 104 21.94 -13.36 20.51
C VAL A 104 22.40 -12.94 21.91
N ASN A 105 23.12 -13.79 22.62
CA ASN A 105 23.40 -13.57 24.04
C ASN A 105 24.66 -12.73 24.28
N SER A 106 24.56 -11.71 25.15
CA SER A 106 25.70 -10.97 25.73
C SER A 106 26.72 -10.45 24.70
N THR A 107 26.27 -9.72 23.67
CA THR A 107 27.13 -9.13 22.62
C THR A 107 26.60 -7.79 22.12
N GLU A 108 27.51 -6.87 21.81
CA GLU A 108 27.21 -5.63 21.08
C GLU A 108 27.37 -5.76 19.55
N LEU A 109 27.86 -6.93 19.09
CA LEU A 109 28.13 -7.31 17.71
C LEU A 109 27.36 -8.60 17.32
N PRO A 110 26.01 -8.60 17.35
CA PRO A 110 25.23 -9.78 17.02
C PRO A 110 25.24 -10.11 15.53
N ILE A 111 25.17 -11.39 15.23
CA ILE A 111 24.98 -11.97 13.89
C ILE A 111 23.76 -12.89 13.99
N TRP A 112 22.81 -12.74 13.06
CA TRP A 112 21.57 -13.52 13.01
C TRP A 112 21.49 -14.38 11.74
N GLU A 113 21.82 -13.78 10.58
CA GLU A 113 21.75 -14.43 9.27
C GLU A 113 20.34 -15.02 8.95
N GLU A 114 19.28 -14.33 9.39
CA GLU A 114 17.88 -14.75 9.31
C GLU A 114 17.13 -14.08 8.13
N SER A 115 16.13 -14.78 7.57
CA SER A 115 15.29 -14.28 6.47
C SER A 115 13.82 -14.17 6.87
N PHE A 116 13.19 -13.04 6.53
CA PHE A 116 11.78 -12.77 6.77
C PHE A 116 11.09 -12.32 5.47
N SER A 117 9.81 -12.67 5.30
CA SER A 117 9.02 -12.25 4.13
C SER A 117 7.70 -11.62 4.57
N PHE A 118 7.42 -10.43 4.05
CA PHE A 118 6.21 -9.67 4.35
C PHE A 118 5.42 -9.44 3.05
N LEU A 119 4.10 -9.58 3.13
CA LEU A 119 3.19 -9.12 2.07
C LEU A 119 2.94 -7.62 2.23
N VAL A 120 3.01 -6.87 1.13
CA VAL A 120 2.89 -5.41 1.09
C VAL A 120 1.74 -5.02 0.17
N GLY A 121 0.76 -4.29 0.69
CA GLY A 121 -0.38 -3.76 -0.06
C GLY A 121 0.06 -2.69 -1.04
N ASN A 122 0.65 -1.62 -0.54
CA ASN A 122 1.13 -0.49 -1.35
C ASN A 122 2.53 -0.02 -0.93
N PRO A 123 3.59 -0.42 -1.67
CA PRO A 123 4.97 0.00 -1.41
C PRO A 123 5.21 1.51 -1.44
N LYS A 124 4.31 2.32 -2.04
CA LYS A 124 4.42 3.79 -2.04
C LYS A 124 4.02 4.43 -0.71
N MET A 125 3.22 3.73 0.10
CA MET A 125 2.68 4.24 1.37
C MET A 125 3.24 3.51 2.60
N GLU A 126 3.59 2.24 2.46
CA GLU A 126 4.06 1.41 3.56
C GLU A 126 5.54 1.61 3.90
N ARG A 127 5.90 1.20 5.12
CA ARG A 127 7.26 1.30 5.69
C ARG A 127 7.58 0.07 6.51
N MET A 128 8.86 -0.31 6.52
CA MET A 128 9.41 -1.31 7.43
C MET A 128 9.89 -0.60 8.70
N GLU A 129 9.39 -1.03 9.85
CA GLU A 129 9.81 -0.57 11.17
C GLU A 129 10.64 -1.66 11.86
N VAL A 130 11.85 -1.31 12.28
CA VAL A 130 12.80 -2.21 12.94
C VAL A 130 13.05 -1.69 14.35
N GLN A 131 12.99 -2.60 15.33
CA GLN A 131 13.34 -2.32 16.72
C GLN A 131 14.34 -3.37 17.20
N VAL A 132 15.57 -2.96 17.47
CA VAL A 132 16.55 -3.79 18.17
C VAL A 132 16.24 -3.69 19.66
N LYS A 133 16.00 -4.83 20.31
CA LYS A 133 15.58 -4.92 21.71
C LYS A 133 16.45 -5.85 22.50
N ASP A 134 16.46 -5.64 23.80
CA ASP A 134 17.09 -6.49 24.79
C ASP A 134 16.09 -6.71 25.93
N ASP A 135 15.61 -7.94 26.06
CA ASP A 135 14.39 -8.29 26.79
C ASP A 135 13.21 -7.39 26.34
N SER A 136 12.87 -6.38 27.14
CA SER A 136 11.82 -5.38 26.88
C SER A 136 12.36 -3.97 26.59
N HIS A 137 13.67 -3.75 26.70
CA HIS A 137 14.30 -2.45 26.44
C HIS A 137 14.64 -2.28 24.96
N VAL A 138 14.39 -1.09 24.39
CA VAL A 138 14.76 -0.80 23.00
C VAL A 138 16.17 -0.24 22.98
N LEU A 139 17.08 -0.93 22.29
CA LEU A 139 18.47 -0.52 22.08
C LEU A 139 18.60 0.44 20.89
N GLY A 140 17.75 0.32 19.88
CA GLY A 140 17.81 1.13 18.67
C GLY A 140 16.61 0.89 17.76
N THR A 141 16.33 1.84 16.88
CA THR A 141 15.22 1.80 15.93
C THR A 141 15.66 2.17 14.54
N LEU A 142 14.95 1.70 13.52
CA LEU A 142 15.12 2.13 12.13
C LEU A 142 13.74 2.12 11.46
N THR A 143 13.43 3.18 10.71
CA THR A 143 12.23 3.25 9.86
C THR A 143 12.65 3.40 8.40
N LEU A 144 12.28 2.44 7.56
CA LEU A 144 12.58 2.43 6.13
C LEU A 144 11.28 2.54 5.31
N PRO A 145 10.95 3.71 4.74
CA PRO A 145 9.85 3.85 3.80
C PRO A 145 10.10 3.00 2.55
N LEU A 146 9.15 2.14 2.18
CA LEU A 146 9.36 1.16 1.10
C LEU A 146 9.46 1.83 -0.29
N PHE A 147 8.93 3.04 -0.44
CA PHE A 147 9.05 3.80 -1.69
C PHE A 147 10.51 4.07 -2.08
N GLN A 148 11.45 4.07 -1.12
CA GLN A 148 12.87 4.25 -1.40
C GLN A 148 13.46 3.08 -2.19
N LEU A 149 12.92 1.86 -2.02
CA LEU A 149 13.33 0.69 -2.81
C LEU A 149 12.88 0.83 -4.27
N LEU A 150 11.75 1.49 -4.55
CA LEU A 150 11.23 1.69 -5.91
C LEU A 150 12.16 2.52 -6.81
N ALA A 151 13.01 3.36 -6.21
CA ALA A 151 14.05 4.15 -6.88
C ALA A 151 15.43 3.46 -6.88
N SER A 152 15.57 2.29 -6.26
CA SER A 152 16.83 1.56 -6.16
C SER A 152 16.99 0.54 -7.29
N LYS A 153 18.24 0.27 -7.69
CA LYS A 153 18.54 -0.75 -8.69
C LYS A 153 18.04 -2.13 -8.22
N ASN A 154 17.30 -2.82 -9.08
CA ASN A 154 16.72 -4.14 -8.81
C ASN A 154 15.83 -4.16 -7.55
N LEU A 155 15.22 -3.02 -7.18
CA LEU A 155 14.34 -2.89 -5.99
C LEU A 155 14.98 -3.39 -4.69
N THR A 156 16.31 -3.24 -4.58
CA THR A 156 17.13 -3.84 -3.53
C THR A 156 17.98 -2.80 -2.81
N PHE A 157 18.03 -2.88 -1.47
CA PHE A 157 19.12 -2.35 -0.66
C PHE A 157 19.92 -3.50 -0.07
N ASP A 158 21.24 -3.40 -0.12
CA ASP A 158 22.19 -4.36 0.47
C ASP A 158 23.30 -3.55 1.12
N LYS A 159 23.05 -3.07 2.35
CA LYS A 159 23.88 -2.04 3.00
C LYS A 159 23.64 -1.95 4.52
N TRP A 160 24.57 -1.26 5.17
CA TRP A 160 24.43 -0.81 6.55
C TRP A 160 23.44 0.36 6.67
N PHE A 161 22.62 0.32 7.71
CA PHE A 161 21.71 1.38 8.13
C PHE A 161 22.10 1.85 9.53
N GLN A 162 22.09 3.16 9.76
CA GLN A 162 22.25 3.72 11.11
C GLN A 162 21.01 3.41 11.95
N LEU A 163 21.21 3.06 13.22
CA LEU A 163 20.12 2.92 14.19
C LEU A 163 19.88 4.25 14.93
N ASP A 164 18.64 4.74 14.82
CA ASP A 164 18.14 5.83 15.65
C ASP A 164 18.12 5.42 17.12
N ASN A 165 18.30 6.38 18.03
CA ASN A 165 18.30 6.18 19.49
C ASN A 165 19.35 5.19 20.03
N SER A 166 20.35 4.83 19.22
CA SER A 166 21.29 3.73 19.52
C SER A 166 22.77 4.15 19.67
N GLY A 167 23.07 5.45 19.50
CA GLY A 167 24.42 6.00 19.53
C GLY A 167 25.00 6.26 18.12
N PRO A 168 26.11 7.01 18.01
CA PRO A 168 26.57 7.57 16.74
C PRO A 168 27.16 6.53 15.77
N ASN A 169 27.68 5.41 16.27
CA ASN A 169 28.29 4.37 15.45
C ASN A 169 27.38 3.16 15.20
N SER A 170 26.25 3.09 15.91
CA SER A 170 25.43 1.88 15.99
C SER A 170 24.66 1.64 14.68
N LYS A 171 24.91 0.48 14.07
CA LYS A 171 24.45 0.17 12.71
C LYS A 171 23.95 -1.26 12.60
N ILE A 172 23.07 -1.49 11.63
CA ILE A 172 22.51 -2.80 11.30
C ILE A 172 22.62 -3.06 9.80
N MET A 173 23.09 -4.24 9.42
CA MET A 173 23.24 -4.69 8.04
C MET A 173 21.98 -5.43 7.61
N PHE A 174 21.33 -4.93 6.57
CA PHE A 174 20.19 -5.59 5.95
C PHE A 174 20.39 -5.71 4.44
N LYS A 175 19.95 -6.85 3.91
CA LYS A 175 19.59 -6.98 2.49
C LYS A 175 18.07 -7.03 2.37
N VAL A 176 17.49 -5.95 1.87
CA VAL A 176 16.05 -5.74 1.70
C VAL A 176 15.74 -5.76 0.21
N MET A 177 14.86 -6.66 -0.22
CA MET A 177 14.46 -6.84 -1.62
C MET A 177 12.94 -6.72 -1.72
N LEU A 178 12.44 -5.86 -2.60
CA LEU A 178 11.02 -5.74 -2.91
C LEU A 178 10.74 -6.42 -4.27
N GLY A 179 9.78 -7.33 -4.29
CA GLY A 179 9.33 -8.00 -5.51
C GLY A 179 7.88 -7.64 -5.82
N ILE A 180 7.62 -7.07 -7.00
CA ILE A 180 6.27 -6.70 -7.43
C ILE A 180 5.51 -7.96 -7.88
N LEU A 181 4.28 -8.13 -7.39
CA LEU A 181 3.45 -9.31 -7.63
C LEU A 181 2.51 -9.05 -8.82
N VAL A 182 2.80 -9.69 -9.97
CA VAL A 182 2.12 -9.40 -11.25
C VAL A 182 1.22 -10.57 -11.67
N SER A 183 -0.08 -10.42 -11.46
CA SER A 183 -1.08 -11.43 -11.85
C SER A 183 -1.40 -11.46 -13.34
N GLU A 184 -2.00 -12.55 -13.83
CA GLU A 184 -2.48 -12.64 -15.21
C GLU A 184 -3.57 -11.62 -15.50
N HIS A 185 -4.52 -11.41 -14.57
CA HIS A 185 -5.52 -10.33 -14.67
C HIS A 185 -4.87 -8.94 -14.81
N SER A 186 -3.72 -8.73 -14.14
CA SER A 186 -2.93 -7.51 -14.33
C SER A 186 -2.44 -7.42 -15.79
N ARG A 187 -1.83 -8.47 -16.34
CA ARG A 187 -1.34 -8.50 -17.72
C ARG A 187 -2.46 -8.33 -18.76
N GLU A 188 -3.63 -8.91 -18.54
CA GLU A 188 -4.79 -8.75 -19.42
C GLU A 188 -5.25 -7.29 -19.48
N LEU A 189 -5.39 -6.62 -18.34
CA LEU A 189 -5.71 -5.20 -18.29
C LEU A 189 -4.66 -4.32 -19.00
N PHE A 190 -3.37 -4.66 -18.86
CA PHE A 190 -2.31 -3.90 -19.54
C PHE A 190 -2.39 -4.09 -21.06
N SER A 191 -2.71 -5.30 -21.51
CA SER A 191 -2.90 -5.62 -22.92
C SER A 191 -4.09 -4.84 -23.52
N ILE A 192 -5.20 -4.76 -22.78
CA ILE A 192 -6.39 -3.98 -23.17
C ILE A 192 -6.08 -2.47 -23.20
N GLN A 193 -5.36 -1.95 -22.19
CA GLN A 193 -4.97 -0.53 -22.15
C GLN A 193 -4.01 -0.15 -23.30
N THR A 194 -3.12 -1.05 -23.72
CA THR A 194 -2.25 -0.82 -24.88
C THR A 194 -3.05 -0.77 -26.19
N MET A 195 -4.01 -1.68 -26.40
CA MET A 195 -4.86 -1.69 -27.59
C MET A 195 -5.83 -0.50 -27.65
N ALA A 196 -6.30 0.00 -26.50
CA ALA A 196 -7.16 1.19 -26.43
C ALA A 196 -6.43 2.51 -26.76
N HIS A 197 -5.10 2.48 -26.95
CA HIS A 197 -4.29 3.66 -27.25
C HIS A 197 -3.69 3.69 -28.66
N GLU A 198 -4.04 2.75 -29.57
CA GLU A 198 -3.79 2.94 -31.00
C GLU A 198 -4.76 3.99 -31.58
N PRO A 199 -4.26 5.11 -32.16
CA PRO A 199 -5.12 6.07 -32.84
C PRO A 199 -5.53 5.53 -34.21
N ALA A 200 -6.82 5.23 -34.38
CA ALA A 200 -7.39 4.96 -35.69
C ALA A 200 -7.34 6.21 -36.59
N ASN A 201 -6.93 6.01 -37.84
CA ASN A 201 -6.90 6.95 -38.96
C ASN A 201 -5.99 8.20 -38.86
N CYS A 202 -4.90 8.15 -39.63
CA CYS A 202 -4.66 9.20 -40.63
C CYS A 202 -4.58 8.54 -42.02
N GLU A 203 -5.57 8.81 -42.87
CA GLU A 203 -5.49 8.47 -44.29
C GLU A 203 -4.40 9.32 -44.94
N VAL A 204 -3.39 8.67 -45.53
CA VAL A 204 -2.43 9.34 -46.41
C VAL A 204 -2.69 8.88 -47.83
N ALA A 205 -3.14 9.80 -48.67
CA ALA A 205 -3.47 9.52 -50.06
C ALA A 205 -2.23 9.07 -50.87
N ASN A 206 -2.44 8.11 -51.76
CA ASN A 206 -1.45 7.68 -52.74
C ASN A 206 -1.00 8.86 -53.62
N VAL A 207 0.30 9.15 -53.64
CA VAL A 207 0.99 9.54 -54.88
C VAL A 207 2.30 8.76 -54.98
N SER A 208 2.47 8.07 -56.10
CA SER A 208 3.64 7.25 -56.46
C SER A 208 4.90 8.06 -56.71
N PHE A 209 6.08 7.48 -56.47
CA PHE A 209 7.13 7.34 -57.50
C PHE A 209 8.21 6.33 -57.09
N SER A 210 8.59 5.47 -58.03
CA SER A 210 9.80 4.61 -58.06
C SER A 210 10.64 5.06 -59.29
N PRO A 211 11.93 4.69 -59.51
CA PRO A 211 12.63 3.51 -58.97
C PRO A 211 14.16 3.60 -58.70
N SER A 212 14.70 2.50 -58.14
CA SER A 212 15.98 1.80 -58.44
C SER A 212 17.39 2.42 -58.21
N VAL A 213 18.21 1.69 -57.42
CA VAL A 213 19.61 1.18 -57.65
C VAL A 213 20.67 2.21 -58.14
N SER A 214 21.87 2.41 -57.57
CA SER A 214 22.88 1.52 -56.92
C SER A 214 23.81 2.32 -55.94
N ASP A 215 24.98 1.89 -55.38
CA ASP A 215 25.73 0.61 -55.31
C ASP A 215 26.75 0.55 -54.12
N GLU A 216 27.24 -0.68 -53.82
CA GLU A 216 28.60 -1.11 -53.40
C GLU A 216 29.34 -0.56 -52.14
N SER A 217 30.40 -1.27 -51.69
CA SER A 217 30.82 -1.38 -50.28
C SER A 217 32.33 -1.36 -49.98
N GLU A 218 32.72 -0.75 -48.83
CA GLU A 218 33.95 -0.96 -48.02
C GLU A 218 35.35 -0.64 -48.64
N PRO A 219 36.49 -0.64 -47.87
CA PRO A 219 36.71 -0.68 -46.41
C PRO A 219 37.70 0.41 -45.85
N LYS A 220 38.02 0.36 -44.53
CA LYS A 220 39.16 1.08 -43.86
C LYS A 220 40.50 0.32 -44.05
N PRO A 221 41.71 0.93 -43.88
CA PRO A 221 42.39 0.87 -42.56
C PRO A 221 43.49 1.94 -42.19
N ILE A 222 43.54 2.31 -40.89
CA ILE A 222 44.71 2.37 -39.93
C ILE A 222 45.95 3.29 -40.16
N SER A 223 46.52 3.78 -39.02
CA SER A 223 47.89 4.35 -38.73
C SER A 223 47.99 5.90 -38.68
N SER A 224 48.12 6.55 -37.50
CA SER A 224 49.30 6.80 -36.60
C SER A 224 50.31 7.80 -37.20
N LEU A 225 50.78 8.86 -36.51
CA LEU A 225 51.72 8.90 -35.37
C LEU A 225 51.76 10.35 -34.79
N VAL A 226 51.64 10.58 -33.46
CA VAL A 226 52.71 10.80 -32.44
C VAL A 226 53.42 12.17 -32.46
N ASN A 227 53.21 13.00 -31.42
CA ASN A 227 54.24 13.59 -30.51
C ASN A 227 53.70 14.72 -29.58
N ASP A 228 53.86 14.51 -28.26
CA ASP A 228 54.25 15.53 -27.25
C ASP A 228 55.81 15.55 -27.21
N PRO A 229 56.58 16.45 -26.52
CA PRO A 229 56.27 17.12 -25.23
C PRO A 229 56.82 18.56 -24.96
N SER A 230 56.31 19.23 -23.91
CA SER A 230 57.01 20.18 -22.97
C SER A 230 57.79 21.42 -23.52
N ASN A 231 57.76 22.66 -23.00
CA ASN A 231 57.85 23.09 -21.59
C ASN A 231 57.81 24.65 -21.40
N HIS A 232 57.37 25.13 -20.22
CA HIS A 232 57.71 26.37 -19.46
C HIS A 232 57.52 27.85 -19.95
N SER A 233 56.72 28.61 -19.17
CA SER A 233 56.98 29.97 -18.59
C SER A 233 56.93 31.23 -19.52
N VAL A 234 56.56 32.47 -19.13
CA VAL A 234 56.23 33.13 -17.83
C VAL A 234 55.30 34.38 -18.00
N SER A 235 54.54 34.72 -16.94
CA SER A 235 54.07 36.07 -16.48
C SER A 235 53.32 37.09 -17.39
N SER A 236 52.15 37.59 -16.93
CA SER A 236 51.89 39.01 -16.56
C SER A 236 50.39 39.37 -16.36
N PHE A 237 50.02 39.84 -15.14
CA PHE A 237 49.01 40.87 -14.74
C PHE A 237 47.72 41.17 -15.58
N ALA A 238 46.52 41.47 -15.03
CA ALA A 238 46.09 41.87 -13.66
C ALA A 238 44.58 41.62 -13.36
N SER A 239 44.21 41.68 -12.06
CA SER A 239 42.89 42.09 -11.45
C SER A 239 41.57 41.37 -11.86
N GLU A 240 40.55 41.16 -11.01
CA GLU A 240 40.34 41.46 -9.57
C GLU A 240 39.23 40.59 -8.93
N HIS A 241 39.04 40.73 -7.60
CA HIS A 241 37.95 40.20 -6.73
C HIS A 241 37.96 38.71 -6.32
N ASN A 242 38.46 38.47 -5.10
CA ASN A 242 38.10 37.34 -4.24
C ASN A 242 37.13 37.81 -3.13
N VAL A 243 36.12 37.02 -2.81
CA VAL A 243 35.26 37.21 -1.61
C VAL A 243 35.64 36.18 -0.55
N ASN A 244 35.89 36.66 0.67
CA ASN A 244 36.27 35.82 1.81
C ASN A 244 35.03 35.32 2.59
N ILE A 245 35.20 34.18 3.25
CA ILE A 245 34.21 33.54 4.11
C ILE A 245 34.03 34.33 5.42
N SER A 246 32.79 34.55 5.85
CA SER A 246 32.45 34.79 7.26
C SER A 246 31.04 34.34 7.60
N THR A 247 30.91 33.68 8.75
CA THR A 247 29.69 33.11 9.33
C THR A 247 28.72 34.15 9.92
N SER A 248 27.42 33.97 9.72
CA SER A 248 26.39 34.40 10.70
C SER A 248 25.07 33.65 10.49
N GLU A 249 24.68 32.84 11.47
CA GLU A 249 23.35 32.22 11.56
C GLU A 249 22.28 33.24 12.03
N SER A 250 21.02 32.78 12.04
CA SER A 250 19.94 33.31 12.90
C SER A 250 19.32 34.68 12.56
N ALA A 251 18.41 34.69 11.55
CA ALA A 251 17.33 35.70 11.47
C ALA A 251 16.13 35.29 10.58
N SER A 252 16.31 34.42 9.58
CA SER A 252 15.28 34.14 8.56
C SER A 252 14.27 33.04 8.91
N SER A 253 14.51 32.22 9.94
CA SER A 253 13.69 31.06 10.28
C SER A 253 12.40 31.37 11.05
N GLU A 254 12.26 32.55 11.67
CA GLU A 254 11.09 32.88 12.50
C GLU A 254 9.88 33.46 11.75
N LEU A 255 10.08 34.16 10.62
CA LEU A 255 8.93 34.65 9.83
C LEU A 255 8.25 33.53 9.03
N ASP A 256 9.02 32.55 8.56
CA ASP A 256 8.50 31.45 7.71
C ASP A 256 7.69 30.41 8.53
N LEU A 257 7.90 30.35 9.85
CA LEU A 257 7.14 29.50 10.76
C LEU A 257 5.76 30.06 11.11
N ARG A 258 5.51 31.38 10.97
CA ARG A 258 4.19 31.97 11.22
C ARG A 258 3.26 31.93 10.00
N GLN A 259 3.79 31.87 8.77
CA GLN A 259 2.96 31.79 7.55
C GLN A 259 2.50 30.37 7.19
N ARG A 260 3.03 29.31 7.82
CA ARG A 260 2.53 27.93 7.62
C ARG A 260 1.25 27.59 8.38
N MET A 261 0.82 28.40 9.35
CA MET A 261 -0.33 28.08 10.21
C MET A 261 -1.69 28.51 9.64
N ASN A 262 -1.80 28.74 8.32
CA ASN A 262 -3.09 29.00 7.67
C ASN A 262 -3.26 28.34 6.28
N ARG A 263 -2.60 27.19 6.06
CA ARG A 263 -3.14 26.24 5.08
C ARG A 263 -4.37 25.60 5.71
N LYS A 264 -5.57 25.92 5.20
CA LYS A 264 -6.71 25.00 5.31
C LYS A 264 -6.20 23.63 4.87
N MET A 265 -6.21 22.65 5.77
CA MET A 265 -6.19 21.26 5.31
C MET A 265 -7.38 21.10 4.38
N ASP A 266 -7.16 20.48 3.22
CA ASP A 266 -8.28 20.05 2.40
C ASP A 266 -9.00 18.97 3.21
N VAL A 267 -10.18 19.31 3.75
CA VAL A 267 -10.89 18.44 4.68
C VAL A 267 -11.61 17.40 3.84
N GLU A 268 -10.91 16.30 3.54
CA GLU A 268 -11.52 15.13 2.92
C GLU A 268 -12.78 14.75 3.71
N SER A 269 -13.91 14.62 3.02
CA SER A 269 -15.21 14.37 3.64
C SER A 269 -15.21 13.02 4.37
N PRO A 270 -15.91 12.91 5.52
CA PRO A 270 -16.17 11.62 6.13
C PRO A 270 -17.01 10.78 5.16
N GLN A 271 -16.58 9.55 4.89
CA GLN A 271 -17.18 8.69 3.87
C GLN A 271 -17.43 7.27 4.40
N ILE A 272 -18.42 6.59 3.83
CA ILE A 272 -18.76 5.19 4.13
C ILE A 272 -18.85 4.36 2.85
N LYS A 273 -18.22 3.18 2.83
CA LYS A 273 -18.35 2.20 1.74
C LYS A 273 -19.46 1.21 2.06
N LEU A 274 -20.44 1.11 1.16
CA LEU A 274 -21.60 0.23 1.29
C LEU A 274 -21.79 -0.58 0.02
N THR A 275 -22.23 -1.84 0.19
CA THR A 275 -22.89 -2.60 -0.89
C THR A 275 -24.37 -2.68 -0.59
N LEU A 276 -25.19 -2.34 -1.59
CA LEU A 276 -26.62 -2.65 -1.62
C LEU A 276 -26.89 -3.60 -2.77
N GLN A 277 -27.51 -4.75 -2.47
CA GLN A 277 -27.88 -5.76 -3.46
C GLN A 277 -29.26 -6.31 -3.13
N TYR A 278 -30.04 -6.70 -4.14
CA TYR A 278 -31.27 -7.44 -3.94
C TYR A 278 -31.17 -8.83 -4.56
N ASN A 279 -31.53 -9.87 -3.80
CA ASN A 279 -31.62 -11.24 -4.30
C ASN A 279 -33.08 -11.58 -4.60
N THR A 280 -33.40 -11.64 -5.90
CA THR A 280 -34.74 -11.94 -6.41
C THR A 280 -35.18 -13.38 -6.17
N GLU A 281 -34.26 -14.35 -6.21
CA GLU A 281 -34.57 -15.76 -5.95
C GLU A 281 -34.93 -16.02 -4.49
N GLN A 282 -34.35 -15.26 -3.56
CA GLN A 282 -34.54 -15.44 -2.12
C GLN A 282 -35.49 -14.42 -1.48
N GLY A 283 -35.94 -13.40 -2.21
CA GLY A 283 -36.79 -12.33 -1.66
C GLY A 283 -36.09 -11.48 -0.59
N ARG A 284 -34.79 -11.19 -0.77
CA ARG A 284 -33.94 -10.56 0.27
C ARG A 284 -33.21 -9.31 -0.22
N LEU A 285 -33.35 -8.23 0.52
CA LEU A 285 -32.47 -7.07 0.47
C LEU A 285 -31.21 -7.36 1.31
N LEU A 286 -30.05 -7.18 0.68
CA LEU A 286 -28.74 -7.32 1.29
C LEU A 286 -28.06 -5.95 1.38
N LEU A 287 -27.66 -5.60 2.61
CA LEU A 287 -26.84 -4.44 2.92
C LEU A 287 -25.53 -4.91 3.56
N VAL A 288 -24.39 -4.47 3.02
CA VAL A 288 -23.07 -4.71 3.61
C VAL A 288 -22.45 -3.38 4.01
N VAL A 289 -22.11 -3.25 5.29
CA VAL A 289 -21.33 -2.11 5.79
C VAL A 289 -19.86 -2.50 5.78
N HIS A 290 -19.11 -2.02 4.78
CA HIS A 290 -17.69 -2.37 4.62
C HIS A 290 -16.84 -1.59 5.62
N SER A 291 -16.70 -0.28 5.41
CA SER A 291 -15.81 0.57 6.19
C SER A 291 -16.25 2.02 6.16
N CYS A 292 -15.77 2.82 7.10
CA CYS A 292 -15.76 4.28 6.98
C CYS A 292 -14.32 4.78 6.83
N ARG A 293 -14.16 5.96 6.24
CA ARG A 293 -12.88 6.69 6.21
C ARG A 293 -13.08 8.16 6.55
N ASN A 294 -12.00 8.80 6.99
CA ASN A 294 -11.94 10.24 7.27
C ASN A 294 -12.99 10.70 8.28
N LEU A 295 -13.36 9.84 9.25
CA LEU A 295 -14.31 10.21 10.28
C LEU A 295 -13.79 11.37 11.13
N LYS A 296 -14.67 12.36 11.38
CA LYS A 296 -14.28 13.60 12.04
C LYS A 296 -13.92 13.39 13.51
N LEU A 297 -12.86 14.10 13.91
CA LEU A 297 -12.33 14.11 15.26
C LEU A 297 -12.95 15.27 16.06
N HIS A 298 -14.01 14.99 16.82
CA HIS A 298 -14.74 16.03 17.59
C HIS A 298 -14.08 16.44 18.93
N SER A 299 -13.02 15.75 19.36
CA SER A 299 -12.31 15.93 20.64
C SER A 299 -10.83 15.58 20.47
N LYS A 300 -9.97 15.80 21.47
CA LYS A 300 -8.57 15.26 21.46
C LYS A 300 -8.48 13.72 21.51
N GLU A 301 -9.59 13.01 21.44
CA GLU A 301 -9.71 11.55 21.59
C GLU A 301 -10.22 10.93 20.28
N ILE A 302 -9.47 9.96 19.74
CA ILE A 302 -9.81 9.24 18.51
C ILE A 302 -11.08 8.42 18.74
N PRO A 303 -12.14 8.54 17.91
CA PRO A 303 -13.45 7.95 18.17
C PRO A 303 -13.45 6.42 18.29
N ASP A 304 -14.48 5.89 18.97
CA ASP A 304 -14.87 4.47 18.95
C ASP A 304 -16.11 4.33 18.06
N PRO A 305 -15.99 4.34 16.71
CA PRO A 305 -17.14 4.37 15.82
C PRO A 305 -17.89 3.03 15.74
N TYR A 306 -19.21 3.13 15.59
CA TYR A 306 -20.09 2.08 15.09
C TYR A 306 -21.13 2.67 14.14
N VAL A 307 -21.68 1.85 13.26
CA VAL A 307 -22.75 2.23 12.35
C VAL A 307 -24.08 1.67 12.86
N SER A 308 -25.11 2.52 12.90
CA SER A 308 -26.51 2.13 13.11
C SER A 308 -27.25 2.35 11.81
N LEU A 309 -28.07 1.38 11.38
CA LEU A 309 -28.90 1.51 10.18
C LEU A 309 -30.35 1.08 10.43
N ILE A 310 -31.28 1.64 9.66
CA ILE A 310 -32.72 1.35 9.70
C ILE A 310 -33.35 1.62 8.33
N LEU A 311 -34.39 0.87 7.97
CA LEU A 311 -35.10 0.98 6.69
C LEU A 311 -36.45 1.69 6.87
N LEU A 312 -36.49 2.97 6.55
CA LEU A 312 -37.69 3.80 6.68
C LEU A 312 -38.62 3.62 5.47
N PRO A 313 -39.96 3.64 5.61
CA PRO A 313 -40.71 3.76 6.87
C PRO A 313 -40.69 2.44 7.66
N ASP A 314 -40.14 2.48 8.88
CA ASP A 314 -40.10 1.34 9.79
C ASP A 314 -41.20 1.48 10.84
N LYS A 315 -42.35 0.85 10.61
CA LYS A 315 -43.55 0.97 11.47
C LYS A 315 -43.27 0.67 12.95
N ASN A 316 -42.36 -0.27 13.24
CA ASN A 316 -42.09 -0.77 14.58
C ASN A 316 -40.59 -0.71 14.99
N ARG A 317 -39.74 -0.02 14.22
CA ARG A 317 -38.27 0.00 14.37
C ARG A 317 -37.59 -1.39 14.32
N VAL A 318 -38.23 -2.36 13.68
CA VAL A 318 -37.79 -3.77 13.62
C VAL A 318 -36.61 -4.01 12.66
N THR A 319 -36.40 -3.12 11.70
CA THR A 319 -35.28 -3.18 10.75
C THR A 319 -34.00 -2.56 11.31
N LYS A 320 -34.04 -2.01 12.53
CA LYS A 320 -32.88 -1.36 13.13
C LYS A 320 -31.76 -2.36 13.45
N ARG A 321 -30.62 -2.21 12.79
CA ARG A 321 -29.41 -2.99 13.01
C ARG A 321 -28.22 -2.09 13.39
N LYS A 322 -27.16 -2.69 13.91
CA LYS A 322 -25.90 -2.02 14.28
C LYS A 322 -24.72 -2.93 13.96
N THR A 323 -23.59 -2.32 13.60
CA THR A 323 -22.29 -3.00 13.48
C THR A 323 -21.67 -3.25 14.85
N SER A 324 -20.59 -4.01 14.86
CA SER A 324 -19.63 -4.01 15.97
C SER A 324 -19.03 -2.61 16.22
N VAL A 325 -18.62 -2.31 17.45
CA VAL A 325 -17.88 -1.08 17.80
C VAL A 325 -16.40 -1.30 17.52
N LYS A 326 -15.78 -0.44 16.71
CA LYS A 326 -14.32 -0.44 16.48
C LYS A 326 -13.71 0.65 17.35
N LYS A 327 -12.60 0.35 18.04
CA LYS A 327 -12.01 1.27 19.03
C LYS A 327 -10.91 2.14 18.43
N LYS A 328 -10.84 3.40 18.85
CA LYS A 328 -9.78 4.37 18.57
C LYS A 328 -9.37 4.42 17.10
N THR A 329 -10.34 4.58 16.20
CA THR A 329 -10.09 4.67 14.75
C THR A 329 -11.00 5.68 14.06
N ILE A 330 -10.43 6.47 13.14
CA ILE A 330 -11.17 7.30 12.18
C ILE A 330 -11.46 6.58 10.85
N ASN A 331 -10.90 5.38 10.67
CA ASN A 331 -11.03 4.53 9.49
C ASN A 331 -11.46 3.10 9.91
N PRO A 332 -12.69 2.90 10.43
CA PRO A 332 -13.16 1.60 10.89
C PRO A 332 -13.51 0.65 9.74
N GLU A 333 -13.04 -0.60 9.85
CA GLU A 333 -13.43 -1.74 9.01
C GLU A 333 -14.46 -2.59 9.77
N TYR A 334 -15.64 -2.80 9.20
CA TYR A 334 -16.73 -3.61 9.79
C TYR A 334 -16.93 -4.92 9.02
N ASN A 335 -17.16 -4.84 7.70
CA ASN A 335 -17.61 -5.91 6.81
C ASN A 335 -18.84 -6.67 7.34
N ASP A 336 -19.71 -5.96 8.06
CA ASP A 336 -20.90 -6.52 8.71
C ASP A 336 -22.06 -6.64 7.67
N LYS A 337 -22.62 -7.85 7.57
CA LYS A 337 -23.68 -8.23 6.61
C LYS A 337 -25.07 -8.15 7.26
N PHE A 338 -26.01 -7.45 6.62
CA PHE A 338 -27.40 -7.32 7.08
C PHE A 338 -28.36 -7.75 5.97
N GLU A 339 -29.12 -8.82 6.24
CA GLU A 339 -30.17 -9.33 5.36
C GLU A 339 -31.56 -8.93 5.89
N PHE A 340 -32.43 -8.54 4.98
CA PHE A 340 -33.83 -8.25 5.25
C PHE A 340 -34.72 -8.95 4.23
N GLU A 341 -35.58 -9.84 4.72
CA GLU A 341 -36.57 -10.55 3.91
C GLU A 341 -37.75 -9.61 3.60
N MET A 342 -37.88 -9.22 2.33
CA MET A 342 -38.99 -8.41 1.80
C MET A 342 -39.00 -8.45 0.26
N PRO A 343 -40.16 -8.32 -0.41
CA PRO A 343 -40.23 -8.21 -1.86
C PRO A 343 -39.52 -6.98 -2.42
N PHE A 344 -39.10 -7.05 -3.69
CA PHE A 344 -38.36 -5.96 -4.37
C PHE A 344 -39.18 -4.66 -4.42
N GLU A 345 -40.48 -4.79 -4.73
CA GLU A 345 -41.45 -3.69 -4.74
C GLU A 345 -41.66 -3.04 -3.37
N GLU A 346 -41.32 -3.73 -2.28
CA GLU A 346 -41.31 -3.17 -0.93
C GLU A 346 -39.97 -2.51 -0.62
N ALA A 347 -38.86 -3.14 -1.03
CA ALA A 347 -37.52 -2.57 -0.90
C ALA A 347 -37.41 -1.21 -1.61
N GLN A 348 -37.90 -1.09 -2.86
CA GLN A 348 -37.88 0.16 -3.61
C GLN A 348 -38.73 1.30 -3.00
N LYS A 349 -39.67 0.98 -2.10
CA LYS A 349 -40.50 1.98 -1.39
C LYS A 349 -39.85 2.45 -0.08
N LYS A 350 -38.67 1.92 0.27
CA LYS A 350 -37.95 2.23 1.50
C LYS A 350 -36.74 3.12 1.26
N LYS A 351 -36.25 3.73 2.34
CA LYS A 351 -35.05 4.55 2.40
C LYS A 351 -34.15 4.02 3.50
N LEU A 352 -32.88 3.83 3.20
CA LEU A 352 -31.86 3.52 4.20
C LEU A 352 -31.52 4.82 4.94
N ASP A 353 -31.80 4.85 6.25
CA ASP A 353 -31.22 5.82 7.18
C ASP A 353 -30.05 5.11 7.89
N LEU A 354 -28.85 5.64 7.70
CA LEU A 354 -27.63 5.13 8.28
C LEU A 354 -26.92 6.26 9.03
N THR A 355 -26.55 6.01 10.28
CA THR A 355 -25.84 6.96 11.15
C THR A 355 -24.57 6.33 11.71
N VAL A 356 -23.41 6.99 11.51
CA VAL A 356 -22.16 6.66 12.20
C VAL A 356 -22.15 7.34 13.56
N LYS A 357 -21.81 6.61 14.62
CA LYS A 357 -21.87 7.09 16.01
C LYS A 357 -20.60 6.76 16.79
N ASN A 358 -20.18 7.68 17.65
CA ASN A 358 -19.07 7.50 18.60
C ASN A 358 -19.57 6.86 19.90
N ASN A 359 -18.85 5.85 20.40
CA ASN A 359 -19.18 5.11 21.63
C ASN A 359 -18.29 5.45 22.86
N ILE A 360 -17.44 6.50 22.78
CA ILE A 360 -16.52 6.85 23.88
C ILE A 360 -17.23 7.36 25.14
N SER A 361 -18.32 8.12 25.00
CA SER A 361 -19.03 8.74 26.12
C SER A 361 -20.34 8.03 26.46
N PHE A 362 -20.80 8.19 27.71
CA PHE A 362 -22.10 7.71 28.22
C PHE A 362 -23.30 8.08 27.32
N MET A 363 -23.19 9.17 26.56
CA MET A 363 -24.08 9.46 25.43
C MET A 363 -23.34 9.21 24.11
N SER A 364 -23.90 8.38 23.23
CA SER A 364 -23.34 8.15 21.89
C SER A 364 -23.62 9.35 20.99
N ARG A 365 -22.58 10.06 20.55
CA ARG A 365 -22.70 11.20 19.63
C ARG A 365 -22.71 10.73 18.18
N GLU A 366 -23.40 11.46 17.31
CA GLU A 366 -23.45 11.18 15.87
C GLU A 366 -22.26 11.86 15.18
N ILE A 367 -21.57 11.15 14.29
CA ILE A 367 -20.40 11.63 13.54
C ILE A 367 -20.80 12.02 12.10
N GLY A 368 -21.81 11.36 11.55
CA GLY A 368 -22.36 11.68 10.23
C GLY A 368 -23.45 10.70 9.81
N LYS A 369 -24.26 11.11 8.84
CA LYS A 369 -25.44 10.37 8.33
C LYS A 369 -25.41 10.18 6.83
N LEU A 370 -26.02 9.09 6.39
CA LEU A 370 -26.36 8.82 5.00
C LEU A 370 -27.84 8.48 4.89
N TYR A 371 -28.52 9.18 3.98
CA TYR A 371 -29.85 8.84 3.51
C TYR A 371 -29.73 8.34 2.07
N PHE A 372 -30.07 7.07 1.83
CA PHE A 372 -30.06 6.46 0.51
C PHE A 372 -31.46 5.97 0.12
N ASP A 373 -31.93 6.35 -1.06
CA ASP A 373 -33.27 5.99 -1.55
C ASP A 373 -33.19 4.66 -2.30
N LEU A 374 -33.86 3.62 -1.78
CA LEU A 374 -33.74 2.26 -2.33
C LEU A 374 -34.53 2.09 -3.64
N SER A 375 -35.31 3.09 -4.06
CA SER A 375 -35.87 3.15 -5.41
C SER A 375 -34.79 3.17 -6.50
N GLN A 376 -33.56 3.58 -6.18
CA GLN A 376 -32.41 3.57 -7.08
C GLN A 376 -31.79 2.17 -7.28
N LEU A 377 -32.22 1.16 -6.51
CA LEU A 377 -31.77 -0.21 -6.72
C LEU A 377 -32.43 -0.83 -7.95
N SER A 378 -31.63 -1.53 -8.75
CA SER A 378 -32.11 -2.50 -9.73
C SER A 378 -31.94 -3.93 -9.18
N PRO A 379 -32.76 -4.90 -9.60
CA PRO A 379 -32.69 -6.28 -9.09
C PRO A 379 -31.58 -7.11 -9.76
N THR A 380 -30.85 -6.52 -10.71
CA THR A 380 -29.82 -7.17 -11.54
C THR A 380 -28.41 -6.58 -11.34
N GLN A 381 -28.26 -5.53 -10.54
CA GLN A 381 -26.99 -4.84 -10.31
C GLN A 381 -26.81 -4.50 -8.83
N ASP A 382 -25.64 -4.78 -8.27
CA ASP A 382 -25.25 -4.31 -6.95
C ASP A 382 -24.68 -2.89 -6.99
N ILE A 383 -25.02 -2.08 -5.99
CA ILE A 383 -24.45 -0.74 -5.80
C ILE A 383 -23.37 -0.85 -4.73
N THR A 384 -22.11 -0.96 -5.15
CA THR A 384 -20.95 -1.01 -4.27
C THR A 384 -20.08 0.24 -4.45
N GLN A 385 -20.23 1.24 -3.59
CA GLN A 385 -19.51 2.51 -3.71
C GLN A 385 -19.25 3.21 -2.37
N TRP A 386 -18.41 4.26 -2.41
CA TRP A 386 -18.24 5.20 -1.31
C TRP A 386 -19.33 6.28 -1.37
N PHE A 387 -19.91 6.59 -0.22
CA PHE A 387 -20.92 7.62 -0.04
C PHE A 387 -20.41 8.66 0.97
N ASP A 388 -20.59 9.95 0.68
CA ASP A 388 -20.32 11.02 1.64
C ASP A 388 -21.31 11.01 2.80
N LEU A 389 -20.78 11.10 4.02
CA LEU A 389 -21.55 11.28 5.24
C LEU A 389 -21.83 12.77 5.43
N LYS A 390 -23.11 13.12 5.57
CA LYS A 390 -23.55 14.48 5.88
C LYS A 390 -23.51 14.71 7.38
N GLU A 391 -23.12 15.91 7.79
CA GLU A 391 -23.45 16.43 9.11
C GLU A 391 -24.90 16.93 9.12
N GLU A 392 -25.52 16.90 10.30
CA GLU A 392 -26.86 17.44 10.56
C GLU A 392 -26.75 18.54 11.64
#